data_AF-A0A075I0X0-F1
#
_entry.id   AF-A0A075I0X0-F1
#
_cell.length_a   1.000
_cell.length_b   1.000
_cell.length_c   1.000
_cell.angle_alpha   90.00
_cell.angle_beta   90.00
_cell.angle_gamma   90.00
#
_symmetry.space_group_name_H-M   'P 1'
#
loop_
_entity.id
_entity.type
_entity.pdbx_description
1 polymer ?
#
loop_
_entity_poly.entity_id
_entity_poly.type
_entity_poly.pdbx_seq_one_letter_code
_entity_poly.pdbx_strand_id
1 'polypeptide(L)'
;MSVGRGSVETITTSAASASAPWGMETDFLDDPRRPGAVLGLKTVPKRTQQLCAALQVAGWDEDEVSGLMNSIHSDWPSQLYSVGN
;
A
#
# COMPACT_ATOMS: atom_id res chain seq x y z
N MET A 1 1.10 -0.99 -8.52
CA MET A 1 2.02 0.17 -8.58
C MET A 1 3.24 -0.12 -7.72
N SER A 2 4.45 0.23 -8.14
CA SER A 2 5.66 0.06 -7.32
C SER A 2 5.82 1.24 -6.35
N VAL A 3 6.11 1.00 -5.08
CA VAL A 3 6.28 2.02 -4.01
C VAL A 3 7.69 2.66 -3.99
N GLY A 4 8.25 2.89 -5.17
CA GLY A 4 9.53 3.57 -5.37
C GLY A 4 9.54 5.06 -4.97
N ARG A 5 10.63 5.75 -5.29
CA ARG A 5 10.77 7.19 -5.04
C ARG A 5 9.76 7.96 -5.92
N GLY A 6 8.94 8.81 -5.31
CA GLY A 6 7.88 9.59 -6.00
C GLY A 6 6.52 8.89 -6.06
N SER A 7 6.44 7.58 -5.76
CA SER A 7 5.19 6.83 -5.88
C SER A 7 4.10 7.28 -4.91
N VAL A 8 4.46 7.85 -3.75
CA VAL A 8 3.48 8.34 -2.77
C VAL A 8 2.63 9.47 -3.36
N GLU A 9 3.24 10.43 -4.04
CA GLU A 9 2.54 11.56 -4.66
C GLU A 9 1.55 11.07 -5.73
N THR A 10 2.01 10.17 -6.61
CA THR A 10 1.14 9.55 -7.62
C THR A 10 -0.03 8.83 -6.98
N ILE A 11 0.21 8.03 -5.92
CA ILE A 11 -0.84 7.31 -5.20
C ILE A 11 -1.84 8.30 -4.60
N THR A 12 -1.38 9.38 -3.95
CA THR A 12 -2.29 10.35 -3.33
C THR A 12 -3.20 11.04 -4.34
N THR A 13 -2.72 11.31 -5.56
CA THR A 13 -3.53 11.93 -6.61
C THR A 13 -4.49 10.96 -7.28
N SER A 14 -4.13 9.67 -7.39
CA SER A 14 -4.94 8.68 -8.12
C SER A 14 -5.81 7.78 -7.22
N ALA A 15 -5.60 7.76 -5.90
CA ALA A 15 -6.25 6.82 -4.99
C ALA A 15 -7.78 6.89 -5.04
N ALA A 16 -8.35 8.10 -5.07
CA ALA A 16 -9.80 8.30 -5.16
C ALA A 16 -10.40 7.90 -6.52
N SER A 17 -9.57 7.87 -7.57
CA SER A 17 -10.00 7.54 -8.94
C SER A 17 -9.65 6.11 -9.36
N ALA A 18 -9.06 5.31 -8.47
CA ALA A 18 -8.68 3.95 -8.77
C ALA A 18 -9.94 3.08 -8.94
N SER A 19 -10.14 2.54 -10.14
CA SER A 19 -11.31 1.70 -10.46
C SER A 19 -11.14 0.23 -10.08
N ALA A 20 -9.95 -0.19 -9.66
CA ALA A 20 -9.63 -1.58 -9.34
C ALA A 20 -8.99 -1.69 -7.94
N PRO A 21 -9.27 -2.77 -7.19
CA PRO A 21 -8.60 -3.09 -5.95
C PRO A 21 -7.07 -3.13 -6.08
N TRP A 22 -6.34 -2.65 -5.07
CA TRP A 22 -4.88 -2.69 -5.04
C TRP A 22 -4.32 -2.85 -3.61
N GLY A 23 -3.21 -3.57 -3.46
CA GLY A 23 -2.59 -3.84 -2.16
C GLY A 23 -1.21 -3.20 -2.00
N MET A 24 -0.68 -3.30 -0.78
CA MET A 24 0.74 -3.08 -0.50
C MET A 24 1.43 -4.40 -0.18
N GLU A 25 2.56 -4.65 -0.83
CA GLU A 25 3.38 -5.84 -0.62
C GLU A 25 4.86 -5.46 -0.58
N THR A 26 5.65 -6.24 0.15
CA THR A 26 7.10 -6.23 0.06
C THR A 26 7.56 -7.42 -0.75
N ASP A 27 8.25 -7.14 -1.85
CA ASP A 27 8.89 -8.20 -2.63
C ASP A 27 10.00 -8.84 -1.78
N PHE A 28 9.74 -10.04 -1.27
CA PHE A 28 10.74 -10.86 -0.62
C PHE A 28 11.55 -11.57 -1.71
N LEU A 29 12.59 -10.90 -2.20
CA LEU A 29 13.51 -11.49 -3.17
C LEU A 29 14.62 -12.24 -2.45
N ASP A 30 14.54 -13.57 -2.45
CA ASP A 30 15.62 -14.45 -2.03
C ASP A 30 16.64 -14.59 -3.18
N ASP A 31 17.33 -13.48 -3.54
CA ASP A 31 18.41 -13.49 -4.53
C ASP A 31 19.73 -13.87 -3.83
N PRO A 32 20.32 -15.05 -4.10
CA PRO A 32 21.57 -15.48 -3.48
C PRO A 32 22.74 -14.52 -3.74
N ARG A 33 22.64 -13.67 -4.77
CA ARG A 33 23.65 -12.66 -5.13
C ARG A 33 23.47 -11.35 -4.37
N ARG A 34 22.37 -11.17 -3.63
CA ARG A 34 22.06 -9.97 -2.83
C ARG A 34 21.65 -10.34 -1.39
N PRO A 35 22.50 -11.05 -0.64
CA PRO A 35 22.20 -11.42 0.73
C PRO A 35 21.94 -10.15 1.57
N GLY A 36 20.74 -10.03 2.13
CA GLY A 36 20.34 -8.90 2.98
C GLY A 36 19.62 -7.74 2.29
N ALA A 37 19.41 -7.79 0.96
CA ALA A 37 18.57 -6.80 0.25
C ALA A 37 17.07 -7.12 0.34
N VAL A 38 16.64 -7.67 1.47
CA VAL A 38 15.23 -7.97 1.74
C VAL A 38 14.61 -6.74 2.38
N LEU A 39 13.56 -6.22 1.78
CA LEU A 39 12.71 -5.25 2.44
C LEU A 39 12.02 -5.96 3.62
N GLY A 40 12.53 -5.73 4.83
CA GLY A 40 12.07 -6.44 6.02
C GLY A 40 10.57 -6.21 6.29
N LEU A 41 9.98 -7.08 7.11
CA LEU A 41 8.55 -7.10 7.45
C LEU A 41 7.97 -5.74 7.89
N LYS A 42 8.83 -4.84 8.41
CA LYS A 42 8.46 -3.47 8.81
C LYS A 42 8.25 -2.51 7.64
N THR A 43 8.56 -2.91 6.41
CA THR A 43 8.51 -2.02 5.25
C THR A 43 7.08 -1.65 4.90
N VAL A 44 6.14 -2.61 4.85
CA VAL A 44 4.72 -2.30 4.62
C VAL A 44 4.20 -1.33 5.70
N PRO A 45 4.29 -1.62 7.02
CA PRO A 45 3.86 -0.68 8.05
C PRO A 45 4.45 0.72 7.92
N LYS A 46 5.75 0.82 7.63
CA LYS A 46 6.43 2.12 7.45
C LYS A 46 5.91 2.88 6.23
N ARG A 47 5.65 2.19 5.12
CA ARG A 47 5.11 2.81 3.90
C ARG A 47 3.64 3.20 4.06
N THR A 48 2.86 2.41 4.78
CA THR A 48 1.49 2.74 5.18
C THR A 48 1.46 4.07 5.94
N GLN A 49 2.31 4.23 6.96
CA GLN A 49 2.39 5.50 7.72
C GLN A 49 2.77 6.70 6.84
N GLN A 50 3.71 6.51 5.90
CA GLN A 50 4.10 7.56 4.96
C GLN A 50 2.95 7.94 4.02
N LEU A 51 2.16 6.96 3.57
CA LEU A 51 0.99 7.22 2.74
C LEU A 51 -0.09 7.97 3.51
N CYS A 52 -0.40 7.56 4.76
CA CYS A 52 -1.37 8.27 5.59
C CYS A 52 -1.00 9.74 5.78
N ALA A 53 0.26 10.02 6.12
CA ALA A 53 0.74 11.39 6.29
C ALA A 53 0.63 12.20 4.98
N ALA A 54 0.94 11.59 3.84
CA ALA A 54 0.84 12.26 2.55
C ALA A 54 -0.62 12.54 2.13
N LEU A 55 -1.54 11.62 2.38
CA LEU A 55 -2.97 11.81 2.10
C LEU A 55 -3.56 12.95 2.94
N GLN A 56 -3.20 13.04 4.22
CA GLN A 56 -3.61 14.14 5.09
C GLN A 56 -3.07 15.49 4.58
N VAL A 57 -1.80 15.54 4.14
CA VAL A 57 -1.24 16.74 3.51
C VAL A 57 -1.96 17.09 2.19
N ALA A 58 -2.44 16.08 1.46
CA ALA A 58 -3.25 16.25 0.26
C ALA A 58 -4.72 16.64 0.54
N GLY A 59 -5.11 16.78 1.80
CA GLY A 59 -6.43 17.25 2.22
C GLY A 59 -7.48 16.17 2.43
N TRP A 60 -7.08 14.89 2.46
CA TRP A 60 -8.00 13.82 2.85
C TRP A 60 -8.27 13.88 4.35
N ASP A 61 -9.52 13.66 4.73
CA ASP A 61 -9.90 13.59 6.14
C ASP A 61 -9.53 12.25 6.80
N GLU A 62 -9.69 12.16 8.12
CA GLU A 62 -9.32 10.97 8.89
C GLU A 62 -10.15 9.73 8.50
N ASP A 63 -11.44 9.92 8.19
CA ASP A 63 -12.35 8.84 7.83
C ASP A 63 -12.02 8.31 6.43
N GLU A 64 -11.71 9.20 5.48
CA GLU A 64 -11.28 8.84 4.12
C GLU A 64 -9.96 8.05 4.15
N VAL A 65 -8.98 8.52 4.93
CA VAL A 65 -7.69 7.83 5.09
C VAL A 65 -7.90 6.47 5.75
N SER A 66 -8.68 6.40 6.83
CA SER A 66 -8.99 5.16 7.54
C SER A 66 -9.70 4.15 6.65
N GLY A 67 -10.71 4.60 5.90
CA GLY A 67 -11.44 3.78 4.93
C GLY A 67 -10.53 3.19 3.85
N LEU A 68 -9.64 4.02 3.27
CA LEU A 68 -8.67 3.55 2.28
C LEU A 68 -7.69 2.54 2.88
N MET A 69 -7.21 2.75 4.12
CA MET A 69 -6.29 1.81 4.78
C MET A 69 -6.98 0.47 5.05
N ASN A 70 -8.25 0.49 5.46
CA ASN A 70 -9.03 -0.73 5.63
C ASN A 70 -9.23 -1.47 4.29
N SER A 71 -9.48 -0.75 3.20
CA SER A 71 -9.58 -1.36 1.87
C SER A 71 -8.28 -2.03 1.43
N ILE A 72 -7.13 -1.34 1.58
CA ILE A 72 -5.81 -1.84 1.16
C ILE A 72 -5.35 -3.05 1.98
N HIS A 73 -5.60 -3.04 3.28
CA HIS A 73 -5.03 -4.03 4.21
C HIS A 73 -5.99 -5.15 4.61
N SER A 74 -7.30 -4.96 4.43
CA SER A 74 -8.33 -5.92 4.87
C SER A 74 -9.29 -6.29 3.75
N ASP A 75 -10.05 -5.33 3.22
CA ASP A 75 -11.21 -5.65 2.37
C ASP A 75 -10.81 -6.26 1.03
N TRP A 76 -9.89 -5.61 0.31
CA TRP A 76 -9.45 -6.09 -1.00
C TRP A 76 -8.61 -7.36 -0.92
N PRO A 77 -7.66 -7.52 0.03
CA PRO A 77 -7.02 -8.82 0.25
C PRO A 77 -8.04 -9.92 0.57
N SER A 78 -9.04 -9.65 1.41
CA SER A 78 -10.06 -10.65 1.75
C SER A 78 -10.89 -11.05 0.54
N GLN A 79 -11.26 -10.11 -0.33
CA GLN A 79 -11.96 -10.39 -1.60
C GLN A 79 -11.08 -11.16 -2.60
N LEU A 80 -9.77 -10.88 -2.63
CA LEU A 80 -8.83 -11.54 -3.52
C LEU A 80 -8.56 -12.99 -3.09
N TYR A 81 -8.43 -13.22 -1.77
CA TYR A 81 -8.13 -14.52 -1.20
C TYR A 81 -9.36 -15.33 -0.80
N SER A 82 -10.56 -14.76 -0.84
CA SER A 82 -11.78 -15.53 -0.67
C SER A 82 -11.84 -16.57 -1.78
N VAL A 83 -11.65 -17.83 -1.39
CA VAL A 83 -11.92 -18.98 -2.27
C VAL A 83 -13.39 -18.84 -2.67
N GLY A 84 -13.64 -18.72 -3.98
CA GLY A 84 -14.99 -18.56 -4.52
C GLY A 84 -15.95 -19.55 -3.86
N ASN A 85 -17.04 -19.02 -3.32
CA ASN A 85 -18.18 -19.83 -2.90
C ASN A 85 -19.06 -20.15 -4.11
#